data_AF-A0A239F207-F1
#
_entry.id   AF-A0A239F207-F1
#
_cell.length_a   1.000
_cell.length_b   1.000
_cell.length_c   1.000
_cell.angle_alpha   90.00
_cell.angle_beta   90.00
_cell.angle_gamma   90.00
#
_symmetry.space_group_name_H-M   'P 1'
#
loop_
_entity.id
_entity.type
_entity.pdbx_description
1 polymer ?
#
loop_
_entity_poly.entity_id
_entity_poly.type
_entity_poly.pdbx_seq_one_letter_code
_entity_poly.pdbx_strand_id
1 'polypeptide(L)'
;MQQSVMAEIPQADETVVVHVQLRPRRGSTRRCLAELSALAAAHPAVAFSVTGLAKDERVVRVTVGVELGPRAAIARFSPQAQAAYAFVSDVFTVLYDHMPVYATEPAVAERAAAEALLQVADDLLEPAPVAYAAV
;
A
#
# COMPACT_ATOMS: atom_id res chain seq x y z
N MET A 1 31.74 21.00 20.47
CA MET A 1 30.97 19.81 20.88
C MET A 1 30.35 19.22 19.63
N GLN A 2 30.96 18.17 19.08
CA GLN A 2 30.42 17.43 17.94
C GLN A 2 29.44 16.40 18.50
N GLN A 3 28.16 16.52 18.18
CA GLN A 3 27.19 15.45 18.43
C GLN A 3 27.34 14.42 17.32
N SER A 4 27.98 13.30 17.65
CA SER A 4 27.87 12.09 16.85
C SER A 4 26.41 11.64 16.86
N VAL A 5 25.74 11.79 15.72
CA VAL A 5 24.46 11.12 15.48
C VAL A 5 24.81 9.63 15.36
N MET A 6 24.62 8.88 16.44
CA MET A 6 24.59 7.41 16.34
C MET A 6 23.44 7.07 15.40
N ALA A 7 23.78 6.55 14.23
CA ALA A 7 22.79 5.91 13.37
C ALA A 7 22.16 4.78 14.19
N GLU A 8 20.87 4.89 14.48
CA GLU A 8 20.10 3.79 15.04
C GLU A 8 20.31 2.58 14.12
N ILE A 9 20.85 1.50 14.70
CA ILE A 9 20.94 0.22 14.01
C ILE A 9 19.48 -0.25 13.88
N PRO A 10 18.93 -0.41 12.66
CA PRO A 10 17.55 -0.87 12.50
C PRO A 10 17.37 -2.17 13.27
N GLN A 11 16.37 -2.21 14.14
CA GLN A 11 16.17 -3.37 15.01
C GLN A 11 15.83 -4.59 14.14
N ALA A 12 16.39 -5.76 14.47
CA ALA A 12 16.22 -6.98 13.66
C ALA A 12 14.74 -7.40 13.47
N ASP A 13 13.88 -6.98 14.39
CA ASP A 13 12.44 -7.23 14.40
C ASP A 13 11.61 -6.12 13.74
N GLU A 14 12.23 -5.04 13.27
CA GLU A 14 11.54 -3.98 12.55
C GLU A 14 11.01 -4.51 11.21
N THR A 15 9.69 -4.39 11.01
CA THR A 15 9.03 -4.75 9.76
C THR A 15 9.45 -3.79 8.66
N VAL A 16 10.02 -4.33 7.59
CA VAL A 16 10.39 -3.56 6.42
C VAL A 16 9.20 -3.45 5.48
N VAL A 17 8.88 -2.22 5.08
CA VAL A 17 7.82 -1.92 4.10
C VAL A 17 8.46 -1.39 2.83
N VAL A 18 8.04 -1.91 1.67
CA VAL A 18 8.37 -1.36 0.36
C VAL A 18 7.21 -0.53 -0.13
N HIS A 19 7.48 0.71 -0.54
CA HIS A 19 6.47 1.59 -1.11
C HIS A 19 6.56 1.62 -2.63
N VAL A 20 5.43 1.35 -3.29
CA VAL A 20 5.27 1.49 -4.74
C VAL A 20 4.18 2.52 -5.00
N GLN A 21 4.50 3.55 -5.78
CA GLN A 21 3.55 4.56 -6.19
C GLN A 21 3.02 4.29 -7.60
N LEU A 22 1.71 4.17 -7.71
CA LEU A 22 0.95 4.15 -8.96
C LEU A 22 0.54 5.56 -9.32
N ARG A 23 0.60 5.90 -10.61
CA ARG A 23 0.30 7.22 -11.16
C ARG A 23 -0.75 7.17 -12.27
N PRO A 24 -1.93 6.57 -12.05
CA PRO A 24 -2.99 6.59 -13.05
C PRO A 24 -3.39 8.03 -13.38
N ARG A 25 -3.74 8.26 -14.65
CA ARG A 25 -4.43 9.49 -15.06
C ARG A 25 -5.77 9.55 -14.33
N ARG A 26 -6.29 10.75 -14.06
CA ARG A 26 -7.56 10.92 -13.31
C ARG A 26 -8.73 10.10 -13.87
N GLY A 27 -8.85 10.00 -15.19
CA GLY A 27 -9.89 9.20 -15.85
C GLY A 27 -9.73 7.68 -15.70
N SER A 28 -8.53 7.20 -15.36
CA SER A 28 -8.22 5.77 -15.22
C SER A 28 -8.03 5.33 -13.76
N THR A 29 -8.17 6.21 -12.77
CA THR A 29 -7.95 5.89 -11.36
C THR A 29 -8.84 4.74 -10.87
N ARG A 30 -10.14 4.73 -11.22
CA ARG A 30 -11.05 3.63 -10.85
C ARG A 30 -10.59 2.29 -11.42
N ARG A 31 -10.15 2.27 -12.68
CA ARG A 31 -9.63 1.07 -13.34
C ARG A 31 -8.35 0.58 -12.64
N CYS A 32 -7.44 1.49 -12.32
CA CYS A 32 -6.22 1.18 -11.57
C CYS A 32 -6.50 0.52 -10.22
N LEU A 33 -7.45 1.06 -9.45
CA LEU A 33 -7.83 0.48 -8.16
C LEU A 33 -8.51 -0.89 -8.31
N ALA A 34 -9.31 -1.09 -9.37
CA ALA A 34 -9.93 -2.38 -9.65
C ALA A 34 -8.89 -3.44 -10.05
N GLU A 35 -7.92 -3.09 -10.90
CA GLU A 35 -6.82 -3.98 -11.29
C GLU A 35 -5.90 -4.28 -10.09
N LEU A 36 -5.61 -3.29 -9.23
CA LEU A 36 -4.87 -3.50 -7.98
C LEU A 36 -5.61 -4.46 -7.03
N SER A 37 -6.92 -4.31 -6.89
CA SER A 37 -7.75 -5.22 -6.08
C SER A 37 -7.78 -6.65 -6.64
N ALA A 38 -7.91 -6.80 -7.97
CA ALA A 38 -7.82 -8.11 -8.61
C ALA A 38 -6.44 -8.75 -8.43
N LEU A 39 -5.37 -7.96 -8.53
CA LEU A 39 -4.01 -8.45 -8.27
C LEU A 39 -3.85 -8.88 -6.80
N ALA A 40 -4.36 -8.10 -5.86
CA ALA A 40 -4.35 -8.44 -4.44
C ALA A 40 -5.06 -9.76 -4.15
N ALA A 41 -6.21 -10.01 -4.80
CA ALA A 41 -6.93 -11.27 -4.67
C ALA A 41 -6.12 -12.49 -5.18
N ALA A 42 -5.20 -12.29 -6.14
CA ALA A 42 -4.28 -13.32 -6.61
C ALA A 42 -3.11 -13.58 -5.64
N HIS A 43 -2.86 -12.67 -4.68
CA HIS A 43 -1.77 -12.73 -3.70
C HIS A 43 -2.29 -12.68 -2.25
N PRO A 44 -3.11 -13.65 -1.82
CA PRO A 44 -3.78 -13.60 -0.50
C PRO A 44 -2.83 -13.69 0.70
N ALA A 45 -1.57 -14.09 0.48
CA ALA A 45 -0.56 -14.20 1.53
C ALA A 45 0.21 -12.88 1.78
N VAL A 46 -0.07 -11.81 1.03
CA VAL A 46 0.67 -10.55 1.10
C VAL A 46 -0.09 -9.54 1.95
N ALA A 47 0.57 -9.05 3.00
CA ALA A 47 0.11 -7.89 3.74
C ALA A 47 0.52 -6.60 3.00
N PHE A 48 -0.46 -5.80 2.61
CA PHE A 48 -0.24 -4.49 2.01
C PHE A 48 -1.41 -3.55 2.32
N SER A 49 -1.18 -2.25 2.16
CA SER A 49 -2.22 -1.23 2.29
C SER A 49 -1.96 -0.03 1.37
N VAL A 50 -3.00 0.74 1.07
CA VAL A 50 -2.83 2.07 0.47
C VAL A 50 -2.32 2.99 1.57
N THR A 51 -1.05 3.35 1.50
CA THR A 51 -0.36 4.14 2.53
C THR A 51 -0.26 5.61 2.19
N GLY A 52 -0.50 6.02 0.95
CA GLY A 52 -0.45 7.43 0.59
C GLY A 52 -1.36 7.77 -0.58
N LEU A 53 -2.00 8.93 -0.49
CA LEU A 53 -2.84 9.45 -1.55
C LEU A 53 -2.50 10.92 -1.82
N ALA A 54 -2.21 11.23 -3.07
CA ALA A 54 -2.04 12.60 -3.52
C ALA A 54 -2.56 12.78 -4.95
N LYS A 55 -2.64 14.02 -5.41
CA LYS A 55 -3.01 14.33 -6.79
C LYS A 55 -2.31 15.59 -7.26
N ASP A 56 -2.07 15.66 -8.56
CA ASP A 56 -1.78 16.89 -9.27
C ASP A 56 -2.88 17.15 -10.31
N GLU A 57 -2.62 18.02 -11.30
CA GLU A 57 -3.60 18.37 -12.34
C GLU A 57 -4.03 17.18 -13.21
N ARG A 58 -3.15 16.17 -13.41
CA ARG A 58 -3.34 15.13 -14.42
C ARG A 58 -3.41 13.72 -13.84
N VAL A 59 -2.70 13.46 -12.74
CA VAL A 59 -2.60 12.13 -12.15
C VAL A 59 -3.06 12.10 -10.70
N VAL A 60 -3.53 10.93 -10.30
CA VAL A 60 -3.68 10.55 -8.89
C VAL A 60 -2.47 9.70 -8.54
N ARG A 61 -1.79 10.02 -7.44
CA ARG A 61 -0.68 9.23 -6.90
C ARG A 61 -1.24 8.36 -5.79
N VAL A 62 -1.22 7.06 -6.00
CA VAL A 62 -1.64 6.05 -5.02
C VAL A 62 -0.40 5.29 -4.59
N THR A 63 0.03 5.48 -3.36
CA THR A 63 1.19 4.78 -2.81
C THR A 63 0.72 3.56 -2.04
N VAL A 64 1.24 2.40 -2.41
CA VAL A 64 0.96 1.11 -1.78
C VAL A 64 2.16 0.73 -0.93
N GLY A 65 1.95 0.44 0.35
CA GLY A 65 2.97 -0.12 1.24
C GLY A 65 2.80 -1.63 1.29
N VAL A 66 3.84 -2.37 0.94
CA VAL A 66 3.88 -3.84 0.94
C VAL A 66 4.81 -4.29 2.05
N GLU A 67 4.33 -5.10 2.98
CA GLU A 67 5.12 -5.60 4.10
C GLU A 67 5.95 -6.80 3.68
N LEU A 68 7.28 -6.68 3.79
CA LEU A 68 8.20 -7.79 3.56
C LEU A 68 8.42 -8.62 4.83
N GLY A 69 8.01 -8.08 5.99
CA GLY A 69 8.23 -8.68 7.30
C GLY A 69 9.52 -8.20 7.99
N PRO A 70 9.91 -8.85 9.10
CA PRO A 70 11.09 -8.47 9.87
C PRO A 70 12.39 -8.59 9.08
N ARG A 71 13.32 -7.65 9.27
CA ARG A 71 14.57 -7.60 8.50
C ARG A 71 15.41 -8.89 8.60
N ALA A 72 15.45 -9.53 9.77
CA ALA A 72 16.14 -10.81 9.95
C ALA A 72 15.51 -11.96 9.15
N ALA A 73 14.18 -11.95 8.98
CA ALA A 73 13.45 -12.95 8.19
C ALA A 73 13.66 -12.72 6.68
N ILE A 74 13.73 -11.46 6.25
CA ILE A 74 14.02 -11.10 4.85
C ILE A 74 15.40 -11.60 4.44
N ALA A 75 16.42 -11.43 5.29
CA ALA A 75 17.78 -11.90 5.00
C ALA A 75 17.86 -13.43 4.76
N ARG A 76 16.85 -14.18 5.24
CA ARG A 76 16.71 -15.63 5.06
C ARG A 76 15.70 -15.98 3.96
N PHE A 77 15.22 -15.01 3.19
CA PHE A 77 14.18 -15.16 2.17
C PHE A 77 12.95 -15.90 2.72
N SER A 78 12.34 -15.38 3.78
CA SER A 78 11.13 -15.97 4.36
C SER A 78 10.00 -16.10 3.31
N PRO A 79 9.04 -17.03 3.50
CA PRO A 79 7.88 -17.14 2.62
C PRO A 79 7.10 -15.82 2.47
N GLN A 80 6.99 -15.03 3.55
CA GLN A 80 6.39 -13.69 3.51
C GLN A 80 7.15 -12.75 2.57
N ALA A 81 8.49 -12.69 2.68
CA ALA A 81 9.31 -11.85 1.82
C ALA A 81 9.22 -12.29 0.35
N GLN A 82 9.23 -13.60 0.07
CA GLN A 82 9.06 -14.15 -1.28
C GLN A 82 7.70 -13.76 -1.89
N ALA A 83 6.62 -13.90 -1.12
CA ALA A 83 5.28 -13.49 -1.55
C ALA A 83 5.21 -11.98 -1.83
N ALA A 84 5.77 -11.16 -0.94
CA ALA A 84 5.84 -9.71 -1.13
C ALA A 84 6.62 -9.33 -2.40
N TYR A 85 7.77 -9.96 -2.67
CA TYR A 85 8.54 -9.71 -3.89
C TYR A 85 7.79 -10.12 -5.17
N ALA A 86 7.10 -11.26 -5.14
CA ALA A 86 6.26 -11.70 -6.25
C ALA A 86 5.13 -10.69 -6.53
N PHE A 87 4.42 -10.26 -5.49
CA PHE A 87 3.38 -9.24 -5.60
C PHE A 87 3.91 -7.91 -6.15
N VAL A 88 5.05 -7.42 -5.65
CA VAL A 88 5.68 -6.20 -6.16
C VAL A 88 6.07 -6.37 -7.64
N SER A 89 6.65 -7.51 -8.02
CA SER A 89 6.96 -7.79 -9.43
C SER A 89 5.71 -7.75 -10.32
N ASP A 90 4.60 -8.31 -9.85
CA ASP A 90 3.34 -8.29 -10.58
C ASP A 90 2.71 -6.90 -10.61
N VAL A 91 2.86 -6.07 -9.57
CA VAL A 91 2.47 -4.65 -9.62
C VAL A 91 3.17 -3.95 -10.78
N PHE A 92 4.48 -4.16 -10.94
CA PHE A 92 5.24 -3.56 -12.05
C PHE A 92 4.85 -4.10 -13.43
N THR A 93 4.34 -5.33 -13.49
CA THR A 93 3.99 -6.00 -14.76
C THR A 93 2.53 -5.73 -15.15
N VAL A 94 1.59 -6.02 -14.26
CA VAL A 94 0.15 -5.94 -14.49
C VAL A 94 -0.33 -4.48 -14.50
N LEU A 95 0.18 -3.64 -13.59
CA LEU A 95 -0.23 -2.24 -13.48
C LEU A 95 0.71 -1.30 -14.25
N TYR A 96 1.48 -1.81 -15.22
CA TYR A 96 2.45 -1.05 -16.00
C TYR A 96 1.86 0.23 -16.62
N ASP A 97 0.63 0.16 -17.15
CA ASP A 97 -0.09 1.30 -17.74
C ASP A 97 -0.39 2.42 -16.74
N HIS A 98 -0.25 2.15 -15.43
CA HIS A 98 -0.39 3.10 -14.35
C HIS A 98 0.96 3.59 -13.82
N MET A 99 2.06 3.33 -14.54
CA MET A 99 3.39 3.86 -14.29
C MET A 99 3.86 3.63 -12.84
N PRO A 100 3.96 2.37 -12.39
CA PRO A 100 4.44 2.03 -11.05
C PRO A 100 5.89 2.48 -10.90
N VAL A 101 6.22 3.07 -9.75
CA VAL A 101 7.58 3.46 -9.38
C VAL A 101 7.84 3.15 -7.92
N TYR A 102 9.08 2.76 -7.59
CA TYR A 102 9.47 2.71 -6.18
C TYR A 102 9.45 4.11 -5.59
N ALA A 103 8.92 4.22 -4.37
CA ALA A 103 8.80 5.46 -3.65
C ALA A 103 9.39 5.32 -2.25
N THR A 104 9.68 6.45 -1.63
CA THR A 104 9.91 6.52 -0.18
C THR A 104 8.57 6.42 0.56
N GLU A 105 8.64 6.33 1.88
CA GLU A 105 7.45 6.47 2.73
C GLU A 105 6.69 7.77 2.39
N PRO A 106 5.35 7.72 2.27
CA PRO A 106 4.54 8.91 1.99
C PRO A 106 4.62 9.97 3.10
N ALA A 107 4.49 11.23 2.69
CA ALA A 107 4.41 12.34 3.64
C ALA A 107 3.15 12.25 4.51
N VAL A 108 3.18 12.85 5.71
CA VAL A 108 2.07 12.81 6.68
C VAL A 108 0.72 13.20 6.08
N ALA A 109 0.68 14.25 5.26
CA ALA A 109 -0.54 14.69 4.59
C ALA A 109 -1.07 13.67 3.57
N GLU A 110 -0.18 12.96 2.88
CA GLU A 110 -0.56 11.92 1.92
C GLU A 110 -1.07 10.67 2.65
N ARG A 111 -0.48 10.32 3.80
CA ARG A 111 -0.94 9.23 4.68
C ARG A 111 -2.34 9.51 5.24
N ALA A 112 -2.55 10.71 5.80
CA ALA A 112 -3.84 11.12 6.32
C ALA A 112 -4.94 11.11 5.23
N ALA A 113 -4.60 11.49 3.99
CA ALA A 113 -5.52 11.42 2.86
C ALA A 113 -5.87 9.97 2.46
N ALA A 114 -4.91 9.04 2.57
CA ALA A 114 -5.15 7.62 2.34
C ALA A 114 -6.02 7.01 3.45
N GLU A 115 -5.73 7.32 4.71
CA GLU A 115 -6.54 6.90 5.87
C GLU A 115 -7.98 7.37 5.73
N ALA A 116 -8.20 8.65 5.40
CA ALA A 116 -9.54 9.18 5.16
C ALA A 116 -10.28 8.47 4.02
N LEU A 117 -9.58 8.09 2.94
CA LEU A 117 -10.17 7.31 1.85
C LEU A 117 -10.59 5.91 2.32
N LEU A 118 -9.73 5.22 3.07
CA LEU A 118 -10.00 3.88 3.59
C LEU A 118 -11.16 3.90 4.58
N GLN A 119 -11.22 4.90 5.47
CA GLN A 119 -12.33 5.06 6.40
C GLN A 119 -13.67 5.26 5.68
N VAL A 120 -13.70 6.08 4.63
CA VAL A 120 -14.91 6.21 3.79
C VAL A 120 -15.28 4.89 3.11
N ALA A 121 -14.29 4.10 2.69
CA ALA A 121 -14.55 2.80 2.08
C ALA A 121 -15.14 1.81 3.09
N ASP A 122 -14.64 1.80 4.33
CA ASP A 122 -15.15 0.96 5.42
C ASP A 122 -16.60 1.35 5.79
N ASP A 123 -16.90 2.65 5.90
CA ASP A 123 -18.26 3.16 6.16
C ASP A 123 -19.26 2.73 5.06
N LEU A 124 -18.80 2.58 3.81
CA LEU A 124 -19.62 2.11 2.69
C LEU A 124 -19.79 0.58 2.65
N LEU A 125 -18.93 -0.16 3.36
CA LEU A 125 -19.02 -1.62 3.50
C LEU A 125 -19.87 -2.05 4.69
N GLU A 126 -20.18 -1.15 5.64
CA GLU A 126 -21.13 -1.45 6.71
C GLU A 126 -22.55 -1.68 6.13
N PRO A 127 -23.17 -2.85 6.39
CA PRO A 127 -24.54 -3.08 5.95
C PRO A 127 -25.48 -2.13 6.71
N ALA A 128 -26.34 -1.42 5.97
CA ALA A 128 -27.41 -0.60 6.55
C ALA A 128 -28.19 -1.40 7.61
N PRO A 129 -28.60 -0.80 8.74
CA PRO A 129 -29.33 -1.51 9.78
C PRO A 129 -30.64 -2.05 9.19
N VAL A 130 -30.74 -3.37 9.10
CA VAL A 130 -32.00 -4.07 8.81
C VAL A 130 -32.93 -3.78 9.97
N ALA A 131 -33.80 -2.78 9.81
CA ALA A 131 -34.91 -2.55 10.70
C ALA A 131 -35.86 -3.75 10.59
N TYR A 132 -35.69 -4.73 11.48
CA TYR A 132 -36.74 -5.69 11.76
C TYR A 132 -37.91 -4.89 12.33
N ALA A 133 -38.90 -4.60 11.48
CA ALA A 133 -40.21 -4.16 11.94
C ALA A 133 -40.79 -5.29 12.81
N ALA A 134 -40.77 -5.08 14.12
CA ALA A 134 -41.48 -5.92 15.05
C ALA A 134 -42.98 -5.81 14.75
N VAL A 135 -43.60 -6.99 14.61
CA VAL A 135 -45.01 -7.26 14.34
C VAL A 135 -45.93 -6.58 15.35
#